data_AF-A0A2W0B2H5-F1
#
_entry.id   AF-A0A2W0B2H5-F1
#
_cell.length_a   1.000
_cell.length_b   1.000
_cell.length_c   1.000
_cell.angle_alpha   90.00
_cell.angle_beta   90.00
_cell.angle_gamma   90.00
#
_symmetry.space_group_name_H-M   'P 1'
#
loop_
_entity.id
_entity.type
_entity.pdbx_description
1 polymer ?
#
loop_
_entity_poly.entity_id
_entity_poly.type
_entity_poly.pdbx_seq_one_letter_code
_entity_poly.pdbx_strand_id
1 'polypeptide(L)'
;GVDPNTGVVSFVRNPVIPVCTPAQAAALNPQDQCSTGAITVFSGGASYRYEALQVKLDKRFSSRLQLTASYALAKNTGFVAVTQYDNNALNYGNVGTPRHTLTVSGVYDVPKFGGNSLLLRGLLNAWTVSFIAEADSSPPLDTMLTGLDLDGDGISTTLLPGVSSHNLLGQGLSQSELRALVAQYNASVEARTRTITHPDGTQTVIRPRTPFNQIISPIVLPAKFSNWDSFFSHDFRLTRRIKIKERATLSLIGEVFNLFNVANLTGYSNVLNQPNYGQPSARSGQAFGTGGPRAFQVAARMEF
;
A
#
# COMPACT_ATOMS: atom_id res chain seq x y z
N GLY A 1 -32.11 15.37 2.79
CA GLY A 1 -31.65 14.52 1.70
C GLY A 1 -32.74 14.19 0.72
N VAL A 2 -32.46 13.27 -0.21
CA VAL A 2 -33.47 12.75 -1.16
C VAL A 2 -34.17 11.55 -0.52
N ASP A 3 -35.50 11.56 -0.50
CA ASP A 3 -36.28 10.39 -0.14
C ASP A 3 -36.03 9.28 -1.18
N PRO A 4 -35.51 8.10 -0.79
CA PRO A 4 -35.11 7.05 -1.71
C PRO A 4 -36.30 6.36 -2.41
N ASN A 5 -37.53 6.52 -1.91
CA ASN A 5 -38.74 5.93 -2.45
C ASN A 5 -39.49 6.92 -3.35
N THR A 6 -39.56 8.19 -2.94
CA THR A 6 -40.34 9.22 -3.64
C THR A 6 -39.50 10.11 -4.56
N GLY A 7 -38.17 10.14 -4.39
CA GLY A 7 -37.27 11.04 -5.11
C GLY A 7 -37.42 12.51 -4.72
N VAL A 8 -38.26 12.81 -3.72
CA VAL A 8 -38.46 14.17 -3.21
C VAL A 8 -37.18 14.63 -2.54
N VAL A 9 -36.61 15.71 -3.06
CA VAL A 9 -35.42 16.34 -2.51
C VAL A 9 -35.84 17.27 -1.38
N SER A 10 -35.62 16.84 -0.13
CA SER A 10 -35.72 17.73 1.02
C SER A 10 -34.33 18.25 1.36
N PHE A 11 -34.09 19.54 1.19
CA PHE A 11 -32.85 20.19 1.63
C PHE A 11 -32.87 20.54 3.12
N VAL A 12 -33.86 20.08 3.88
CA VAL A 12 -33.90 20.29 5.33
C VAL A 12 -32.76 19.47 5.92
N ARG A 13 -31.58 20.09 6.01
CA ARG A 13 -30.66 19.79 7.11
C ARG A 13 -31.49 20.14 8.35
N ASN A 14 -31.75 19.16 9.19
CA ASN A 14 -32.23 19.41 10.54
C ASN A 14 -31.03 19.27 11.48
N PRO A 15 -30.01 20.15 11.37
CA PRO A 15 -28.83 20.01 12.20
C PRO A 15 -29.24 20.31 13.65
N VAL A 16 -28.66 19.58 14.58
CA VAL A 16 -28.84 19.83 16.02
C VAL A 16 -28.41 21.27 16.38
N ILE A 17 -27.46 21.83 15.63
CA ILE A 17 -27.03 23.23 15.70
C ILE A 17 -27.38 23.93 14.38
N PRO A 18 -28.25 24.95 14.37
CA PRO A 18 -28.64 25.65 13.14
C PRO A 18 -27.46 26.38 12.48
N VAL A 19 -27.50 26.53 11.16
CA VAL A 19 -26.51 27.30 10.41
C VAL A 19 -26.78 28.79 10.61
N CYS A 20 -25.74 29.58 10.84
CA CYS A 20 -25.87 31.03 11.00
C CYS A 20 -26.40 31.68 9.72
N THR A 21 -27.31 32.65 9.88
CA THR A 21 -27.66 33.55 8.79
C THR A 21 -26.43 34.35 8.34
N PRO A 22 -26.40 34.89 7.11
CA PRO A 22 -25.28 35.72 6.65
C PRO A 22 -24.96 36.90 7.59
N ALA A 23 -25.99 37.51 8.21
CA ALA A 23 -25.82 38.60 9.17
C ALA A 23 -25.18 38.12 10.48
N GLN A 24 -25.63 37.00 11.03
CA GLN A 24 -25.04 36.38 12.24
C GLN A 24 -23.60 35.96 11.99
N ALA A 25 -23.33 35.31 10.85
CA ALA A 25 -21.99 34.89 10.46
C ALA A 25 -21.01 36.07 10.31
N ALA A 26 -21.49 37.23 9.83
CA ALA A 26 -20.69 38.44 9.73
C ALA A 26 -20.46 39.14 11.08
N ALA A 27 -21.44 39.08 11.99
CA ALA A 27 -21.36 39.71 13.30
C ALA A 27 -20.42 38.96 14.27
N LEU A 28 -20.23 37.65 14.08
CA LEU A 28 -19.40 36.79 14.94
C LEU A 28 -19.74 36.92 16.44
N ASN A 29 -21.03 37.09 16.74
CA ASN A 29 -21.49 37.26 18.13
C ASN A 29 -21.35 35.93 18.89
N PRO A 30 -20.59 35.88 20.01
CA PRO A 30 -20.43 34.66 20.80
C PRO A 30 -21.73 34.09 21.39
N GLN A 31 -22.80 34.88 21.41
CA GLN A 31 -24.12 34.47 21.94
C GLN A 31 -25.04 33.86 20.88
N ASP A 32 -24.66 33.89 19.60
CA ASP A 32 -25.46 33.26 18.55
C ASP A 32 -25.40 31.73 18.70
N GLN A 33 -26.56 31.09 18.90
CA GLN A 33 -26.68 29.62 19.00
C GLN A 33 -26.72 28.97 17.61
N CYS A 34 -25.77 29.33 16.75
CA CYS A 34 -25.64 28.82 15.40
C CYS A 34 -24.19 28.53 15.04
N SER A 35 -23.96 27.73 13.99
CA SER A 35 -22.63 27.47 13.45
C SER A 35 -22.41 28.21 12.14
N THR A 36 -21.24 28.83 11.97
CA THR A 36 -20.79 29.44 10.71
C THR A 36 -20.22 28.41 9.72
N GLY A 37 -20.06 27.16 10.13
CA GLY A 37 -19.51 26.09 9.30
C GLY A 37 -19.48 24.73 9.97
N ALA A 38 -18.63 23.83 9.47
CA ALA A 38 -18.42 22.52 10.07
C ALA A 38 -17.76 22.66 11.45
N ILE A 39 -18.27 21.91 12.43
CA ILE A 39 -17.64 21.78 13.76
C ILE A 39 -16.71 20.57 13.69
N THR A 40 -15.41 20.83 13.85
CA THR A 40 -14.41 19.75 13.88
C THR A 40 -14.20 19.30 15.31
N VAL A 41 -14.40 18.02 15.56
CA VAL A 41 -14.17 17.40 16.87
C VAL A 41 -12.87 16.61 16.81
N PHE A 42 -11.94 16.92 17.72
CA PHE A 42 -10.74 16.14 17.92
C PHE A 42 -10.95 15.22 19.12
N SER A 43 -10.60 13.94 18.97
CA SER A 43 -10.66 12.97 20.06
C SER A 43 -9.39 12.12 20.08
N GLY A 44 -8.96 11.72 21.28
CA GLY A 44 -7.83 10.79 21.48
C GLY A 44 -8.23 9.32 21.28
N GLY A 45 -9.08 9.05 20.28
CA GLY A 45 -9.72 7.74 20.10
C GLY A 45 -8.86 6.71 19.38
N ALA A 46 -7.76 7.11 18.73
CA ALA A 46 -6.94 6.19 17.93
C ALA A 46 -6.11 5.25 18.80
N SER A 47 -6.20 3.95 18.51
CA SER A 47 -5.38 2.91 19.13
C SER A 47 -4.70 2.04 18.07
N TYR A 48 -3.54 1.49 18.42
CA TYR A 48 -2.72 0.66 17.55
C TYR A 48 -2.16 -0.52 18.34
N ARG A 49 -2.09 -1.69 17.70
CA ARG A 49 -1.54 -2.92 18.24
C ARG A 49 -0.60 -3.55 17.21
N TYR A 50 0.64 -3.76 17.62
CA TYR A 50 1.66 -4.44 16.84
C TYR A 50 2.03 -5.76 17.51
N GLU A 51 1.90 -6.85 16.77
CA GLU A 51 2.25 -8.20 17.22
C GLU A 51 3.26 -8.78 16.24
N ALA A 52 4.39 -9.29 16.72
CA ALA A 52 5.41 -9.83 15.85
C ALA A 52 6.15 -11.02 16.44
N LEU A 53 6.61 -11.90 15.55
CA LEU A 53 7.67 -12.87 15.80
C LEU A 53 8.88 -12.47 14.97
N GLN A 54 10.05 -12.42 15.60
CA GLN A 54 11.32 -12.16 14.92
C GLN A 54 12.26 -13.35 15.14
N VAL A 55 12.86 -13.83 14.06
CA VAL A 55 13.86 -14.91 14.08
C VAL A 55 15.12 -14.38 13.42
N LYS A 56 16.27 -14.59 14.07
CA LYS A 56 17.57 -14.20 13.53
C LYS A 56 18.54 -15.37 13.60
N LEU A 57 19.24 -15.61 12.49
CA LEU A 57 20.36 -16.54 12.39
C LEU A 57 21.62 -15.75 12.07
N ASP A 58 22.63 -15.86 12.93
CA ASP A 58 23.95 -15.28 12.71
C ASP A 58 25.01 -16.39 12.65
N LYS A 59 25.69 -16.52 11.52
CA LYS A 59 26.91 -17.32 11.37
C LYS A 59 28.08 -16.36 11.20
N ARG A 60 28.93 -16.29 12.23
CA ARG A 60 30.19 -15.55 12.19
C ARG A 60 31.20 -16.24 11.25
N PHE A 61 32.18 -15.48 10.77
CA PHE A 61 33.26 -15.93 9.87
C PHE A 61 33.92 -17.22 10.41
N SER A 62 33.44 -18.37 9.94
CA SER A 62 34.06 -19.67 10.20
C SER A 62 34.63 -20.14 8.87
N SER A 63 35.95 -20.28 8.84
CA SER A 63 36.76 -20.54 7.65
C SER A 63 36.73 -19.41 6.61
N ARG A 64 35.58 -19.10 5.99
CA ARG A 64 35.47 -18.18 4.83
C ARG A 64 34.12 -17.50 4.63
N LEU A 65 33.08 -17.89 5.38
CA LEU A 65 31.70 -17.42 5.19
C LEU A 65 31.20 -16.73 6.46
N GLN A 66 30.65 -15.53 6.29
CA GLN A 66 29.76 -14.87 7.24
C GLN A 66 28.38 -14.75 6.62
N LEU A 67 27.34 -15.04 7.41
CA LEU A 67 25.95 -15.03 6.97
C LEU A 67 25.06 -14.51 8.10
N THR A 68 24.14 -13.61 7.77
CA THR A 68 23.04 -13.20 8.65
C THR A 68 21.73 -13.38 7.91
N ALA A 69 20.75 -14.00 8.55
CA ALA A 69 19.38 -14.07 8.05
C ALA A 69 18.43 -13.57 9.16
N SER A 70 17.54 -12.65 8.81
CA SER A 70 16.54 -12.07 9.70
C SER A 70 15.16 -12.22 9.07
N TYR A 71 14.23 -12.81 9.81
CA TYR A 71 12.84 -12.97 9.39
C TYR A 71 11.92 -12.34 10.43
N ALA A 72 10.93 -11.56 9.97
CA ALA A 72 9.85 -11.09 10.82
C ALA A 72 8.49 -11.50 10.27
N LEU A 73 7.64 -11.96 11.17
CA LEU A 73 6.22 -12.21 10.96
C LEU A 73 5.46 -11.16 11.78
N ALA A 74 4.92 -10.13 11.15
CA ALA A 74 4.32 -8.98 11.84
C ALA A 74 2.84 -8.81 11.49
N LYS A 75 2.03 -8.39 12.46
CA LYS A 75 0.64 -7.97 12.28
C LYS A 75 0.48 -6.63 12.97
N ASN A 76 0.03 -5.63 12.21
CA ASN A 76 -0.17 -4.28 12.72
C ASN A 76 -1.62 -3.87 12.45
N THR A 77 -2.37 -3.60 13.49
CA THR A 77 -3.78 -3.21 13.42
C THR A 77 -4.04 -1.96 14.22
N GLY A 78 -4.90 -1.09 13.75
CA GLY A 78 -5.23 0.14 14.46
C GLY A 78 -6.15 1.04 13.65
N PHE A 79 -6.23 2.29 14.04
CA PHE A 79 -6.97 3.32 13.31
C PHE A 79 -6.35 3.54 11.92
N VAL A 80 -7.19 3.59 10.88
CA VAL A 80 -6.75 3.80 9.49
C VAL A 80 -7.28 5.12 8.95
N ALA A 81 -8.59 5.29 8.93
CA ALA A 81 -9.25 6.48 8.44
C ALA A 81 -10.63 6.62 9.07
N VAL A 82 -11.18 7.82 9.11
CA VAL A 82 -12.60 8.01 9.45
C VAL A 82 -13.42 7.77 8.18
N THR A 83 -14.20 6.70 8.18
CA THR A 83 -15.15 6.35 7.10
C THR A 83 -16.60 6.28 7.58
N GLN A 84 -16.81 6.22 8.91
CA GLN A 84 -18.12 6.37 9.53
C GLN A 84 -17.99 7.12 10.87
N TYR A 85 -18.86 8.10 11.10
CA TYR A 85 -18.98 8.81 12.38
C TYR A 85 -19.88 8.07 13.39
N ASP A 86 -20.85 7.30 12.90
CA ASP A 86 -21.80 6.55 13.75
C ASP A 86 -21.25 5.19 14.21
N ASN A 87 -20.31 4.62 13.45
CA ASN A 87 -19.69 3.34 13.73
C ASN A 87 -18.17 3.39 13.62
N ASN A 88 -17.54 3.81 14.71
CA ASN A 88 -16.09 3.91 14.81
C ASN A 88 -15.35 2.57 14.64
N ALA A 89 -16.01 1.41 14.75
CA ALA A 89 -15.34 0.13 14.56
C ALA A 89 -14.84 -0.05 13.12
N LEU A 90 -15.55 0.53 12.13
CA LEU A 90 -15.13 0.47 10.73
C LEU A 90 -13.94 1.35 10.41
N ASN A 91 -13.58 2.31 11.28
CA ASN A 91 -12.41 3.18 11.12
C ASN A 91 -11.08 2.45 11.41
N TYR A 92 -11.15 1.19 11.84
CA TYR A 92 -10.01 0.35 12.19
C TYR A 92 -9.75 -0.74 11.17
N GLY A 93 -8.51 -1.23 11.13
CA GLY A 93 -8.14 -2.35 10.29
C GLY A 93 -6.63 -2.60 10.31
N ASN A 94 -6.12 -3.22 9.25
CA ASN A 94 -4.68 -3.35 9.07
C ASN A 94 -4.09 -2.00 8.65
N VAL A 95 -2.95 -1.60 9.22
CA VAL A 95 -2.32 -0.31 8.90
C VAL A 95 -1.25 -0.39 7.79
N GLY A 96 -1.24 -1.48 7.01
CA GLY A 96 -0.44 -1.59 5.78
C GLY A 96 0.97 -2.16 5.95
N THR A 97 1.23 -2.88 7.04
CA THR A 97 2.53 -3.55 7.24
C THR A 97 2.59 -4.89 6.47
N PRO A 98 3.69 -5.18 5.74
CA PRO A 98 3.93 -6.52 5.20
C PRO A 98 3.84 -7.59 6.28
N ARG A 99 3.19 -8.71 5.98
CA ARG A 99 3.01 -9.81 6.95
C ARG A 99 4.33 -10.54 7.23
N HIS A 100 5.12 -10.74 6.19
CA HIS A 100 6.40 -11.44 6.21
C HIS A 100 7.47 -10.53 5.63
N THR A 101 8.59 -10.39 6.34
CA THR A 101 9.79 -9.73 5.83
C THR A 101 10.99 -10.63 6.07
N LEU A 102 11.86 -10.75 5.08
CA LEU A 102 13.07 -11.57 5.13
C LEU A 102 14.23 -10.77 4.56
N THR A 103 15.32 -10.67 5.32
CA THR A 103 16.58 -10.12 4.87
C THR A 103 17.68 -11.14 5.09
N VAL A 104 18.41 -11.49 4.04
CA VAL A 104 19.56 -12.40 4.09
C VAL A 104 20.76 -11.70 3.51
N SER A 105 21.86 -11.64 4.25
CA SER A 105 23.10 -11.07 3.76
C SER A 105 24.29 -11.95 4.11
N GLY A 106 25.31 -11.92 3.28
CA GLY A 106 26.49 -12.73 3.49
C GLY A 106 27.73 -12.22 2.78
N VAL A 107 28.88 -12.63 3.29
CA VAL A 107 30.21 -12.37 2.73
C VAL A 107 30.98 -13.68 2.68
N TYR A 108 31.51 -14.01 1.50
CA TYR A 108 32.26 -15.22 1.22
C TYR A 108 33.62 -14.89 0.63
N ASP A 109 34.69 -15.32 1.30
CA ASP A 109 36.07 -15.19 0.82
C ASP A 109 36.47 -16.41 -0.03
N VAL A 110 36.67 -16.20 -1.34
CA VAL A 110 36.83 -17.28 -2.30
C VAL A 110 38.14 -18.07 -2.04
N PRO A 111 38.10 -19.41 -2.04
CA PRO A 111 39.28 -20.25 -1.93
C PRO A 111 40.37 -19.91 -2.94
N LYS A 112 41.62 -19.96 -2.49
CA LYS A 112 42.76 -19.77 -3.38
C LYS A 112 42.89 -20.98 -4.31
N PHE A 113 43.02 -20.72 -5.60
CA PHE A 113 43.43 -21.68 -6.60
C PHE A 113 44.88 -22.14 -6.35
N GLY A 114 45.06 -23.45 -6.15
CA GLY A 114 46.35 -24.08 -5.82
C GLY A 114 47.21 -24.52 -7.02
N GLY A 115 46.66 -24.55 -8.24
CA GLY A 115 47.38 -25.05 -9.42
C GLY A 115 48.60 -24.21 -9.80
N ASN A 116 49.52 -24.75 -10.60
CA ASN A 116 50.86 -24.17 -10.82
C ASN A 116 50.90 -22.97 -11.78
N SER A 117 49.82 -22.68 -12.50
CA SER A 117 49.78 -21.55 -13.46
C SER A 117 49.73 -20.21 -12.72
N LEU A 118 50.75 -19.38 -12.94
CA LEU A 118 50.81 -18.01 -12.43
C LEU A 118 49.66 -17.15 -12.95
N LEU A 119 49.28 -17.31 -14.21
CA LEU A 119 48.18 -16.57 -14.82
C LEU A 119 46.84 -16.93 -14.16
N LEU A 120 46.58 -18.23 -13.96
CA LEU A 120 45.35 -18.69 -13.29
C LEU A 120 45.31 -18.25 -11.82
N ARG A 121 46.44 -18.32 -11.10
CA ARG A 121 46.54 -17.80 -9.73
C ARG A 121 46.29 -16.29 -9.68
N GLY A 122 46.80 -15.54 -10.66
CA GLY A 122 46.57 -14.11 -10.77
C GLY A 122 45.09 -13.80 -10.94
N LEU A 123 44.41 -14.48 -11.87
CA LEU A 123 43.00 -14.23 -12.21
C LEU A 123 42.00 -14.73 -11.16
N LEU A 124 42.24 -15.89 -10.54
CA LEU A 124 41.24 -16.59 -9.73
C LEU A 124 41.36 -16.36 -8.21
N ASN A 125 42.43 -15.72 -7.73
CA ASN A 125 42.65 -15.52 -6.30
C ASN A 125 42.22 -14.13 -5.82
N ALA A 126 42.02 -14.02 -4.49
CA ALA A 126 41.74 -12.77 -3.77
C ALA A 126 40.40 -12.11 -4.14
N TRP A 127 39.40 -12.94 -4.44
CA TRP A 127 38.02 -12.53 -4.62
C TRP A 127 37.24 -12.66 -3.33
N THR A 128 36.45 -11.65 -3.03
CA THR A 128 35.42 -11.70 -1.99
C THR A 128 34.08 -11.41 -2.65
N VAL A 129 33.11 -12.25 -2.36
CA VAL A 129 31.72 -12.12 -2.79
C VAL A 129 30.90 -11.65 -1.60
N SER A 130 30.06 -10.64 -1.80
CA SER A 130 29.05 -10.24 -0.83
C SER A 130 27.69 -10.18 -1.49
N PHE A 131 26.64 -10.47 -0.74
CA PHE A 131 25.28 -10.35 -1.23
C PHE A 131 24.34 -9.87 -0.13
N ILE A 132 23.23 -9.27 -0.54
CA ILE A 132 22.05 -9.04 0.27
C ILE A 132 20.81 -9.35 -0.57
N ALA A 133 19.85 -10.04 0.04
CA ALA A 133 18.56 -10.33 -0.54
C ALA A 133 17.48 -9.92 0.45
N GLU A 134 16.45 -9.24 -0.06
CA GLU A 134 15.30 -8.76 0.70
C GLU A 134 14.03 -9.25 0.03
N ALA A 135 13.08 -9.70 0.85
CA ALA A 135 11.80 -10.20 0.39
C ALA A 135 10.69 -9.83 1.37
N ASP A 136 9.67 -9.12 0.89
CA ASP A 136 8.47 -8.79 1.67
C ASP A 136 7.22 -9.31 0.98
N SER A 137 6.30 -9.87 1.76
CA SER A 137 4.97 -10.26 1.28
C SER A 137 4.15 -9.02 0.90
N SER A 138 3.29 -9.14 -0.12
CA SER A 138 2.37 -8.07 -0.52
C SER A 138 1.57 -7.50 0.68
N PRO A 139 1.63 -6.17 0.91
CA PRO A 139 0.74 -5.48 1.84
C PRO A 139 -0.73 -5.65 1.47
N PRO A 140 -1.67 -5.46 2.42
CA PRO A 140 -3.08 -5.48 2.10
C PRO A 140 -3.52 -4.20 1.37
N LEU A 141 -4.67 -4.26 0.72
CA LEU A 141 -5.31 -3.10 0.07
C LEU A 141 -6.71 -2.90 0.60
N ASP A 142 -7.10 -1.63 0.66
CA ASP A 142 -8.42 -1.23 1.10
C ASP A 142 -9.49 -1.40 0.03
N THR A 143 -10.75 -1.22 0.41
CA THR A 143 -11.93 -1.35 -0.47
C THR A 143 -12.82 -0.11 -0.39
N MET A 144 -12.20 1.07 -0.39
CA MET A 144 -12.88 2.34 -0.13
C MET A 144 -13.71 2.80 -1.33
N LEU A 145 -14.95 3.23 -1.07
CA LEU A 145 -15.80 3.96 -1.98
C LEU A 145 -15.68 5.45 -1.67
N THR A 146 -15.32 6.27 -2.66
CA THR A 146 -15.19 7.72 -2.47
C THR A 146 -16.29 8.46 -3.24
N GLY A 147 -16.64 9.66 -2.75
CA GLY A 147 -17.73 10.47 -3.28
C GLY A 147 -19.13 9.94 -2.95
N LEU A 148 -19.25 9.02 -2.00
CA LEU A 148 -20.51 8.40 -1.59
C LEU A 148 -20.62 8.40 -0.06
N ASP A 149 -21.69 9.02 0.43
CA ASP A 149 -22.13 9.02 1.82
C ASP A 149 -23.36 8.11 1.93
N LEU A 150 -23.15 6.82 2.19
CA LEU A 150 -24.21 5.82 2.06
C LEU A 150 -25.23 5.84 3.22
N ASP A 151 -24.84 6.36 4.38
CA ASP A 151 -25.60 6.37 5.64
C ASP A 151 -26.13 7.77 6.02
N GLY A 152 -25.62 8.83 5.39
CA GLY A 152 -26.01 10.21 5.64
C GLY A 152 -25.29 10.85 6.81
N ASP A 153 -24.14 10.32 7.23
CA ASP A 153 -23.41 10.80 8.39
C ASP A 153 -22.58 12.09 8.13
N GLY A 154 -22.42 12.47 6.86
CA GLY A 154 -21.66 13.64 6.42
C GLY A 154 -20.26 13.32 5.88
N ILE A 155 -19.85 12.05 5.82
CA ILE A 155 -18.60 11.59 5.21
C ILE A 155 -18.90 10.94 3.86
N SER A 156 -18.32 11.48 2.80
CA SER A 156 -18.47 10.92 1.45
C SER A 156 -17.43 9.85 1.10
N THR A 157 -17.02 9.07 2.10
CA THR A 157 -16.02 8.02 1.96
C THR A 157 -16.38 6.88 2.89
N THR A 158 -16.60 5.69 2.35
CA THR A 158 -17.04 4.53 3.13
C THR A 158 -16.38 3.24 2.65
N LEU A 159 -16.36 2.19 3.46
CA LEU A 159 -15.94 0.87 3.01
C LEU A 159 -17.02 0.23 2.13
N LEU A 160 -16.64 -0.70 1.25
CA LEU A 160 -17.61 -1.52 0.53
C LEU A 160 -18.56 -2.21 1.52
N PRO A 161 -19.89 -2.09 1.37
CA PRO A 161 -20.83 -2.79 2.24
C PRO A 161 -20.55 -4.31 2.29
N GLY A 162 -20.51 -4.85 3.51
CA GLY A 162 -20.11 -6.25 3.77
C GLY A 162 -18.63 -6.43 4.14
N VAL A 163 -17.81 -5.37 4.04
CA VAL A 163 -16.45 -5.33 4.59
C VAL A 163 -16.48 -4.71 5.99
N SER A 164 -15.87 -5.39 6.96
CA SER A 164 -15.96 -5.03 8.38
C SER A 164 -14.78 -4.22 8.93
N SER A 165 -13.71 -4.02 8.14
CA SER A 165 -12.52 -3.29 8.57
C SER A 165 -11.66 -2.89 7.38
N HIS A 166 -10.79 -1.90 7.58
CA HIS A 166 -9.86 -1.42 6.56
C HIS A 166 -8.78 -2.45 6.19
N ASN A 167 -8.32 -2.36 4.92
CA ASN A 167 -7.15 -3.07 4.40
C ASN A 167 -7.22 -4.60 4.58
N LEU A 168 -8.27 -5.23 4.03
CA LEU A 168 -8.46 -6.68 4.09
C LEU A 168 -8.06 -7.43 2.82
N LEU A 169 -8.01 -6.78 1.65
CA LEU A 169 -7.67 -7.50 0.41
C LEU A 169 -6.25 -8.07 0.52
N GLY A 170 -6.11 -9.38 0.34
CA GLY A 170 -4.84 -10.10 0.51
C GLY A 170 -4.49 -10.48 1.96
N GLN A 171 -5.25 -9.98 2.95
CA GLN A 171 -5.10 -10.33 4.37
C GLN A 171 -6.48 -10.42 5.07
N GLY A 172 -7.27 -11.43 4.70
CA GLY A 172 -8.61 -11.68 5.28
C GLY A 172 -9.76 -11.50 4.28
N LEU A 173 -9.51 -10.90 3.13
CA LEU A 173 -10.42 -10.85 1.99
C LEU A 173 -9.68 -11.30 0.72
N SER A 174 -10.17 -12.35 0.06
CA SER A 174 -9.67 -12.81 -1.22
C SER A 174 -10.24 -12.01 -2.39
N GLN A 175 -9.61 -12.10 -3.56
CA GLN A 175 -10.12 -11.46 -4.77
C GLN A 175 -11.51 -12.02 -5.19
N SER A 176 -11.75 -13.31 -4.98
CA SER A 176 -13.04 -13.95 -5.26
C SER A 176 -14.14 -13.44 -4.34
N GLU A 177 -13.85 -13.30 -3.04
CA GLU A 177 -14.79 -12.73 -2.08
C GLU A 177 -15.09 -11.26 -2.39
N LEU A 178 -14.06 -10.47 -2.72
CA LEU A 178 -14.28 -9.08 -3.15
C LEU A 178 -15.17 -9.00 -4.40
N ARG A 179 -14.95 -9.86 -5.39
CA ARG A 179 -15.82 -9.92 -6.59
C ARG A 179 -17.26 -10.29 -6.22
N ALA A 180 -17.46 -11.21 -5.28
CA ALA A 180 -18.79 -11.58 -4.81
C ALA A 180 -19.48 -10.41 -4.07
N LEU A 181 -18.77 -9.70 -3.19
CA LEU A 181 -19.29 -8.51 -2.50
C LEU A 181 -19.63 -7.39 -3.48
N VAL A 182 -18.78 -7.14 -4.48
CA VAL A 182 -19.07 -6.17 -5.54
C VAL A 182 -20.28 -6.60 -6.38
N ALA A 183 -20.43 -7.88 -6.69
CA ALA A 183 -21.61 -8.39 -7.39
C ALA A 183 -22.88 -8.18 -6.56
N GLN A 184 -22.83 -8.42 -5.26
CA GLN A 184 -23.94 -8.18 -4.33
C GLN A 184 -24.28 -6.68 -4.24
N TYR A 185 -23.27 -5.83 -4.10
CA TYR A 185 -23.44 -4.38 -4.11
C TYR A 185 -24.10 -3.92 -5.42
N ASN A 186 -23.58 -4.36 -6.57
CA ASN A 186 -24.14 -4.02 -7.87
C ASN A 186 -25.58 -4.51 -8.03
N ALA A 187 -25.90 -5.73 -7.61
CA ALA A 187 -27.26 -6.24 -7.61
C ALA A 187 -28.20 -5.37 -6.76
N SER A 188 -27.73 -4.88 -5.61
CA SER A 188 -28.50 -3.94 -4.77
C SER A 188 -28.74 -2.58 -5.45
N VAL A 189 -27.78 -2.11 -6.24
CA VAL A 189 -27.88 -0.85 -6.99
C VAL A 189 -28.87 -1.01 -8.16
N GLU A 190 -28.77 -2.11 -8.90
CA GLU A 190 -29.67 -2.40 -10.01
C GLU A 190 -31.11 -2.65 -9.54
N ALA A 191 -31.31 -3.33 -8.41
CA ALA A 191 -32.64 -3.52 -7.81
C ALA A 191 -33.34 -2.20 -7.43
N ARG A 192 -32.57 -1.14 -7.16
CA ARG A 192 -33.08 0.21 -6.83
C ARG A 192 -33.03 1.17 -8.04
N THR A 193 -32.52 0.71 -9.18
CA THR A 193 -32.49 1.49 -10.41
C THR A 193 -33.87 1.48 -11.05
N ARG A 194 -34.33 2.64 -11.52
CA ARG A 194 -35.57 2.76 -12.31
C ARG A 194 -35.22 3.04 -13.76
N THR A 195 -35.78 2.27 -14.68
CA THR A 195 -35.65 2.51 -16.13
C THR A 195 -36.98 3.02 -16.66
N ILE A 196 -36.97 4.21 -17.26
CA ILE A 196 -38.11 4.80 -17.95
C ILE A 196 -37.89 4.61 -19.44
N THR A 197 -38.79 3.91 -20.11
CA THR A 197 -38.81 3.81 -21.57
C THR A 197 -39.72 4.90 -22.13
N HIS A 198 -39.16 5.76 -22.98
CA HIS A 198 -39.89 6.84 -23.64
C HIS A 198 -40.66 6.34 -24.87
N PRO A 199 -41.68 7.08 -25.36
CA PRO A 199 -42.45 6.69 -26.55
C PRO A 199 -41.62 6.52 -27.82
N ASP A 200 -40.45 7.16 -27.91
CA ASP A 200 -39.50 7.03 -29.02
C ASP A 200 -38.58 5.79 -28.91
N GLY A 201 -38.76 4.98 -27.87
CA GLY A 201 -37.97 3.77 -27.58
C GLY A 201 -36.67 4.04 -26.84
N THR A 202 -36.33 5.30 -26.54
CA THR A 202 -35.14 5.62 -25.73
C THR A 202 -35.38 5.27 -24.26
N GLN A 203 -34.31 4.93 -23.54
CA GLN A 203 -34.38 4.58 -22.12
C GLN A 203 -33.61 5.59 -21.26
N THR A 204 -34.25 6.08 -20.20
CA THR A 204 -33.59 6.87 -19.15
C THR A 204 -33.42 6.00 -17.91
N VAL A 205 -32.17 5.86 -17.48
CA VAL A 205 -31.81 5.10 -16.28
C VAL A 205 -31.64 6.06 -15.11
N ILE A 206 -32.51 5.94 -14.12
CA ILE A 206 -32.46 6.70 -12.88
C ILE A 206 -31.81 5.83 -11.82
N ARG A 207 -30.57 6.20 -11.46
CA ARG A 207 -29.79 5.52 -10.42
C ARG A 207 -30.23 5.93 -9.02
N PRO A 208 -30.12 5.02 -8.02
CA PRO A 208 -30.33 5.37 -6.62
C PRO A 208 -29.33 6.46 -6.18
N ARG A 209 -29.73 7.21 -5.15
CA ARG A 209 -28.94 8.33 -4.63
C ARG A 209 -28.73 8.23 -3.13
N THR A 210 -27.63 8.80 -2.67
CA THR A 210 -27.34 8.97 -1.23
C THR A 210 -28.25 10.02 -0.59
N PRO A 211 -28.33 10.10 0.75
CA PRO A 211 -28.98 11.21 1.44
C PRO A 211 -28.44 12.59 1.01
N PHE A 212 -27.18 12.68 0.56
CA PHE A 212 -26.57 13.90 0.03
C PHE A 212 -26.69 14.06 -1.49
N ASN A 213 -27.63 13.34 -2.13
CA ASN A 213 -27.94 13.43 -3.56
C ASN A 213 -26.79 12.97 -4.49
N GLN A 214 -25.82 12.20 -3.99
CA GLN A 214 -24.77 11.61 -4.83
C GLN A 214 -25.32 10.41 -5.58
N ILE A 215 -24.89 10.22 -6.83
CA ILE A 215 -25.33 9.10 -7.66
C ILE A 215 -24.60 7.83 -7.23
N ILE A 216 -25.36 6.79 -6.89
CA ILE A 216 -24.83 5.47 -6.57
C ILE A 216 -24.81 4.64 -7.86
N SER A 217 -23.61 4.41 -8.39
CA SER A 217 -23.38 3.61 -9.60
C SER A 217 -22.86 2.21 -9.27
N PRO A 218 -23.13 1.21 -10.14
CA PRO A 218 -22.44 -0.07 -10.07
C PRO A 218 -20.91 0.09 -10.18
N ILE A 219 -20.19 -0.72 -9.44
CA ILE A 219 -18.72 -0.79 -9.47
C ILE A 219 -18.31 -1.72 -10.60
N VAL A 220 -17.36 -1.27 -11.43
CA VAL A 220 -16.72 -2.10 -12.45
C VAL A 220 -15.31 -2.40 -12.00
N LEU A 221 -15.07 -3.63 -11.54
CA LEU A 221 -13.73 -4.08 -11.18
C LEU A 221 -12.90 -4.32 -12.44
N PRO A 222 -11.60 -3.99 -12.41
CA PRO A 222 -10.68 -4.43 -13.45
C PRO A 222 -10.66 -5.95 -13.60
N ALA A 223 -10.40 -6.43 -14.82
CA ALA A 223 -10.23 -7.87 -15.05
C ALA A 223 -9.11 -8.44 -14.18
N LYS A 224 -8.01 -7.70 -14.06
CA LYS A 224 -6.88 -8.00 -13.18
C LYS A 224 -6.67 -6.84 -12.19
N PHE A 225 -6.67 -7.18 -10.91
CA PHE A 225 -6.31 -6.31 -9.80
C PHE A 225 -5.58 -7.16 -8.75
N SER A 226 -4.84 -6.52 -7.85
CA SER A 226 -4.25 -7.16 -6.67
C SER A 226 -4.21 -6.20 -5.50
N ASN A 227 -3.94 -6.71 -4.31
CA ASN A 227 -3.73 -5.88 -3.13
C ASN A 227 -2.48 -5.01 -3.30
N TRP A 228 -1.32 -5.62 -3.50
CA TRP A 228 -0.06 -4.94 -3.81
C TRP A 228 0.89 -5.94 -4.47
N ASP A 229 2.02 -5.47 -4.98
CA ASP A 229 3.12 -6.36 -5.36
C ASP A 229 3.85 -6.86 -4.10
N SER A 230 4.46 -8.04 -4.22
CA SER A 230 5.47 -8.45 -3.23
C SER A 230 6.77 -7.75 -3.56
N PHE A 231 7.57 -7.44 -2.54
CA PHE A 231 8.87 -6.80 -2.74
C PHE A 231 9.96 -7.85 -2.80
N PHE A 232 10.84 -7.77 -3.80
CA PHE A 232 12.04 -8.57 -3.88
C PHE A 232 13.23 -7.76 -4.37
N SER A 233 14.35 -7.90 -3.69
CA SER A 233 15.61 -7.30 -4.11
C SER A 233 16.81 -8.19 -3.83
N HIS A 234 17.82 -8.08 -4.68
CA HIS A 234 18.95 -9.00 -4.75
C HIS A 234 20.18 -8.23 -5.23
N ASP A 235 21.03 -7.87 -4.28
CA ASP A 235 22.20 -7.08 -4.56
C ASP A 235 23.45 -7.91 -4.33
N PHE A 236 24.42 -7.76 -5.23
CA PHE A 236 25.62 -8.55 -5.24
C PHE A 236 26.83 -7.65 -5.43
N ARG A 237 27.86 -7.88 -4.63
CA ARG A 237 29.16 -7.21 -4.73
C ARG A 237 30.24 -8.27 -4.96
N LEU A 238 31.10 -8.00 -5.92
CA LEU A 238 32.32 -8.73 -6.17
C LEU A 238 33.51 -7.79 -5.93
N THR A 239 34.39 -8.16 -5.01
CA THR A 239 35.62 -7.41 -4.71
C THR A 239 36.84 -8.25 -5.05
N ARG A 240 37.80 -7.70 -5.78
CA ARG A 240 39.14 -8.29 -5.96
C ARG A 240 40.18 -7.44 -5.25
N ARG A 241 40.97 -8.05 -4.38
CA ARG A 241 42.11 -7.38 -3.72
C ARG A 241 43.42 -7.73 -4.42
N ILE A 242 44.12 -6.71 -4.90
CA ILE A 242 45.41 -6.83 -5.59
C ILE A 242 46.45 -6.14 -4.70
N LYS A 243 47.41 -6.92 -4.19
CA LYS A 243 48.54 -6.35 -3.44
C LYS A 243 49.55 -5.76 -4.43
N ILE A 244 49.90 -4.49 -4.24
CA ILE A 244 50.90 -3.76 -5.02
C ILE A 244 52.13 -3.56 -4.12
N LYS A 245 53.17 -4.39 -4.35
CA LYS A 245 54.33 -4.49 -3.45
C LYS A 245 53.89 -4.76 -2.00
N GLU A 246 54.67 -4.31 -1.03
CA GLU A 246 54.43 -4.51 0.41
C GLU A 246 53.60 -3.40 1.05
N ARG A 247 53.42 -2.28 0.34
CA ARG A 247 52.91 -1.03 0.91
C ARG A 247 51.53 -0.62 0.41
N ALA A 248 51.04 -1.19 -0.68
CA ALA A 248 49.77 -0.77 -1.24
C ALA A 248 48.83 -1.94 -1.56
N THR A 249 47.53 -1.71 -1.41
CA THR A 249 46.49 -2.65 -1.84
C THR A 249 45.46 -1.93 -2.69
N LEU A 250 45.24 -2.42 -3.91
CA LEU A 250 44.18 -1.98 -4.80
C LEU A 250 42.99 -2.95 -4.69
N SER A 251 41.83 -2.44 -4.31
CA SER A 251 40.56 -3.18 -4.35
C SER A 251 39.75 -2.72 -5.55
N LEU A 252 39.46 -3.65 -6.46
CA LEU A 252 38.51 -3.45 -7.56
C LEU A 252 37.16 -4.00 -7.13
N ILE A 253 36.10 -3.19 -7.25
CA ILE A 253 34.76 -3.52 -6.77
C ILE A 253 33.80 -3.38 -7.94
N GLY A 254 32.99 -4.41 -8.15
CA GLY A 254 31.81 -4.37 -9.02
C GLY A 254 30.57 -4.74 -8.22
N GLU A 255 29.51 -3.97 -8.37
CA GLU A 255 28.22 -4.19 -7.72
C GLU A 255 27.11 -4.25 -8.74
N VAL A 256 26.13 -5.11 -8.48
CA VAL A 256 24.88 -5.21 -9.21
C VAL A 256 23.76 -5.11 -8.21
N PHE A 257 22.91 -4.10 -8.34
CA PHE A 257 21.69 -3.94 -7.56
C PHE A 257 20.52 -4.51 -8.36
N ASN A 258 19.59 -5.18 -7.67
CA ASN A 258 18.46 -5.87 -8.27
C ASN A 258 18.90 -6.77 -9.46
N LEU A 259 19.77 -7.73 -9.17
CA LEU A 259 20.37 -8.64 -10.13
C LEU A 259 19.35 -9.30 -11.08
N PHE A 260 18.15 -9.62 -10.57
CA PHE A 260 17.09 -10.24 -11.37
C PHE A 260 16.16 -9.24 -12.07
N ASN A 261 16.36 -7.93 -11.89
CA ASN A 261 15.55 -6.86 -12.47
C ASN A 261 14.05 -6.99 -12.15
N VAL A 262 13.73 -7.32 -10.90
CA VAL A 262 12.35 -7.34 -10.40
C VAL A 262 11.81 -5.91 -10.38
N ALA A 263 10.60 -5.71 -10.89
CA ALA A 263 10.06 -4.35 -11.09
C ALA A 263 9.61 -3.67 -9.79
N ASN A 264 9.21 -4.43 -8.77
CA ASN A 264 8.66 -3.97 -7.50
C ASN A 264 7.59 -2.88 -7.72
N LEU A 265 6.39 -3.30 -8.11
CA LEU A 265 5.32 -2.39 -8.51
C LEU A 265 4.72 -1.65 -7.30
N THR A 266 4.35 -0.38 -7.50
CA THR A 266 3.83 0.51 -6.45
C THR A 266 2.66 1.36 -6.95
N GLY A 267 2.09 2.17 -6.05
CA GLY A 267 1.04 3.12 -6.39
C GLY A 267 -0.29 2.46 -6.74
N TYR A 268 -0.67 1.43 -5.99
CA TYR A 268 -1.96 0.76 -6.14
C TYR A 268 -3.09 1.66 -5.64
N SER A 269 -4.12 1.87 -6.46
CA SER A 269 -5.32 2.61 -6.05
C SER A 269 -6.16 1.77 -5.08
N ASN A 270 -6.49 2.32 -3.92
CA ASN A 270 -7.40 1.71 -2.94
C ASN A 270 -8.87 2.17 -3.10
N VAL A 271 -9.16 2.97 -4.13
CA VAL A 271 -10.50 3.50 -4.40
C VAL A 271 -11.25 2.53 -5.33
N LEU A 272 -12.14 1.75 -4.73
CA LEU A 272 -12.83 0.61 -5.35
C LEU A 272 -13.78 1.02 -6.49
N ASN A 273 -14.37 2.21 -6.42
CA ASN A 273 -15.24 2.74 -7.47
C ASN A 273 -14.49 3.51 -8.58
N GLN A 274 -13.18 3.29 -8.73
CA GLN A 274 -12.37 3.83 -9.82
C GLN A 274 -11.87 2.72 -10.77
N PRO A 275 -11.69 3.02 -12.06
CA PRO A 275 -11.32 2.01 -13.07
C PRO A 275 -9.92 1.41 -12.89
N ASN A 276 -9.07 2.01 -12.05
CA ASN A 276 -7.71 1.57 -11.77
C ASN A 276 -7.54 0.91 -10.40
N TYR A 277 -8.64 0.52 -9.73
CA TYR A 277 -8.58 -0.14 -8.41
C TYR A 277 -7.64 -1.35 -8.43
N GLY A 278 -6.72 -1.40 -7.46
CA GLY A 278 -5.75 -2.49 -7.32
C GLY A 278 -4.84 -2.68 -8.54
N GLN A 279 -4.67 -1.65 -9.38
CA GLN A 279 -3.70 -1.64 -10.46
C GLN A 279 -2.50 -0.76 -10.08
N PRO A 280 -1.26 -1.23 -10.33
CA PRO A 280 -0.07 -0.43 -10.07
C PRO A 280 0.04 0.72 -11.07
N SER A 281 0.48 1.88 -10.58
CA SER A 281 0.73 3.08 -11.39
C SER A 281 2.22 3.43 -11.50
N ALA A 282 3.05 2.81 -10.66
CA ALA A 282 4.47 3.10 -10.59
C ALA A 282 5.30 1.85 -10.27
N ARG A 283 6.61 2.05 -10.21
CA ARG A 283 7.61 1.08 -9.73
C ARG A 283 8.36 1.73 -8.58
N SER A 284 9.00 0.92 -7.74
CA SER A 284 9.91 1.42 -6.71
C SER A 284 10.96 2.36 -7.34
N GLY A 285 11.21 3.48 -6.66
CA GLY A 285 11.97 4.60 -7.19
C GLY A 285 13.46 4.30 -7.44
N GLN A 286 14.08 5.13 -8.29
CA GLN A 286 15.52 5.10 -8.54
C GLN A 286 16.28 5.85 -7.44
N ALA A 287 16.43 5.23 -6.28
CA ALA A 287 17.59 5.52 -5.44
C ALA A 287 18.64 4.47 -5.78
N PHE A 288 19.90 4.85 -6.00
CA PHE A 288 21.00 3.88 -6.06
C PHE A 288 20.95 3.03 -4.78
N GLY A 289 20.48 1.79 -4.89
CA GLY A 289 20.18 0.95 -3.74
C GLY A 289 19.12 -0.11 -4.02
N THR A 290 18.70 -0.77 -2.95
CA THR A 290 17.79 -1.91 -2.93
C THR A 290 16.40 -1.54 -3.42
N GLY A 291 15.80 -2.40 -4.26
CA GLY A 291 14.41 -2.31 -4.70
C GLY A 291 14.13 -1.58 -6.01
N GLY A 292 15.00 -0.67 -6.45
CA GLY A 292 14.88 0.04 -7.73
C GLY A 292 15.25 -0.82 -8.95
N PRO A 293 15.22 -0.28 -10.20
CA PRO A 293 15.64 -0.99 -11.40
C PRO A 293 17.09 -1.47 -11.32
N ARG A 294 17.45 -2.48 -12.12
CA ARG A 294 18.81 -3.03 -12.12
C ARG A 294 19.85 -1.94 -12.38
N ALA A 295 20.85 -1.84 -11.51
CA ALA A 295 21.92 -0.88 -11.62
C ALA A 295 23.29 -1.55 -11.40
N PHE A 296 24.32 -1.02 -12.05
CA PHE A 296 25.69 -1.47 -11.90
C PHE A 296 26.54 -0.35 -11.33
N GLN A 297 27.40 -0.68 -10.36
CA GLN A 297 28.40 0.25 -9.85
C GLN A 297 29.78 -0.37 -9.96
N VAL A 298 30.77 0.45 -10.28
CA VAL A 298 32.18 0.06 -10.28
C VAL A 298 32.96 1.04 -9.43
N ALA A 299 33.86 0.53 -8.62
CA ALA A 299 34.71 1.35 -7.77
C ALA A 299 36.11 0.77 -7.67
N ALA A 300 37.07 1.65 -7.40
CA ALA A 300 38.44 1.29 -7.07
C ALA A 300 38.81 1.98 -5.76
N ARG A 301 39.40 1.22 -4.83
CA ARG A 301 39.94 1.75 -3.56
C ARG A 301 41.41 1.42 -3.45
N MET A 302 42.22 2.43 -3.18
CA MET A 302 43.66 2.28 -2.91
C MET A 302 43.90 2.48 -1.42
N GLU A 303 44.66 1.57 -0.81
CA GLU A 303 45.14 1.66 0.57
C GLU A 303 46.67 1.69 0.55
N PHE A 304 47.29 2.52 1.38
CA PHE A 304 48.74 2.76 1.48
C PHE A 304 49.25 2.68 2.93
#